data_AF-A0AAC9SY76-F1
#
_entry.id   AF-A0AAC9SY76-F1
#
_cell.length_a   1.000
_cell.length_b   1.000
_cell.length_c   1.000
_cell.angle_alpha   90.00
_cell.angle_beta   90.00
_cell.angle_gamma   90.00
#
_symmetry.space_group_name_H-M   'P 1'
#
loop_
_entity.id
_entity.type
_entity.pdbx_description
1 polymer ?
#
loop_
_entity_poly.entity_id
_entity_poly.type
_entity_poly.pdbx_seq_one_letter_code
_entity_poly.pdbx_strand_id
1 'polypeptide(L)'
;MTPMDIVAIVAGLMFGAGALAAVYRIIRGPSVLDRVIASDVLVATIICALGAEMAFNRHTDNLPVLLVLALFAVLGSLSVARFLPGRNRA
;
A
#
# COMPACT_ATOMS: atom_id res chain seq x y z
N MET A 1 27.62 2.41 -11.18
CA MET A 1 26.25 1.99 -10.85
C MET A 1 26.22 0.48 -10.93
N THR A 2 26.05 -0.19 -9.78
CA THR A 2 25.94 -1.65 -9.75
C THR A 2 24.56 -2.07 -10.28
N PRO A 3 24.39 -3.31 -10.76
CA PRO A 3 23.07 -3.82 -11.16
C PRO A 3 22.03 -3.70 -10.03
N MET A 4 22.45 -3.84 -8.76
CA MET A 4 21.56 -3.67 -7.61
C MET A 4 21.09 -2.22 -7.43
N ASP A 5 21.94 -1.23 -7.70
CA ASP A 5 21.55 0.18 -7.63
C ASP A 5 20.47 0.51 -8.67
N ILE A 6 20.58 -0.07 -9.88
CA ILE A 6 19.58 0.09 -10.94
C ILE A 6 18.22 -0.47 -10.48
N VAL A 7 18.23 -1.68 -9.90
CA VAL A 7 17.01 -2.31 -9.39
C VAL A 7 16.38 -1.47 -8.28
N ALA A 8 17.18 -0.93 -7.36
CA ALA A 8 16.67 -0.08 -6.28
C ALA A 8 16.04 1.22 -6.82
N ILE A 9 16.65 1.87 -7.81
CA ILE A 9 16.09 3.07 -8.45
C ILE A 9 14.78 2.75 -9.17
N VAL A 10 14.74 1.66 -9.95
CA VAL A 10 13.53 1.26 -10.68
C VAL A 10 12.41 0.89 -9.71
N ALA A 11 12.70 0.11 -8.66
CA ALA A 11 11.73 -0.22 -7.64
C ALA A 11 11.20 1.03 -6.92
N GLY A 12 12.10 1.96 -6.54
CA GLY A 12 11.73 3.24 -5.94
C GLY A 12 10.82 4.08 -6.85
N LEU A 13 11.11 4.15 -8.15
CA LEU A 13 10.26 4.82 -9.13
C LEU A 13 8.88 4.15 -9.26
N MET A 14 8.82 2.82 -9.28
CA MET A 14 7.55 2.08 -9.37
C MET A 14 6.69 2.26 -8.11
N PHE A 15 7.29 2.16 -6.92
CA PHE A 15 6.56 2.42 -5.67
C PHE A 15 6.13 3.88 -5.55
N GLY A 16 7.00 4.83 -5.95
CA GLY A 16 6.66 6.26 -5.98
C GLY A 16 5.49 6.55 -6.92
N ALA A 17 5.52 6.01 -8.14
CA ALA A 17 4.42 6.13 -9.10
C ALA A 17 3.12 5.50 -8.57
N GLY A 18 3.21 4.31 -7.95
CA GLY A 18 2.08 3.65 -7.31
C GLY A 18 1.47 4.47 -6.17
N ALA A 19 2.31 5.03 -5.29
CA ALA A 19 1.88 5.88 -4.19
C ALA A 19 1.21 7.17 -4.70
N LEU A 20 1.78 7.83 -5.71
CA LEU A 20 1.17 9.00 -6.34
C LEU A 20 -0.17 8.69 -6.99
N ALA A 21 -0.28 7.56 -7.69
CA ALA A 21 -1.52 7.11 -8.30
C ALA A 21 -2.60 6.80 -7.25
N ALA A 22 -2.21 6.16 -6.14
CA ALA A 22 -3.11 5.89 -5.02
C ALA A 22 -3.61 7.21 -4.39
N VAL A 23 -2.71 8.15 -4.09
CA VAL A 23 -3.07 9.48 -3.55
C VAL A 23 -4.00 10.23 -4.51
N TYR A 24 -3.71 10.21 -5.81
CA TYR A 24 -4.59 10.82 -6.81
C TYR A 24 -6.01 10.23 -6.76
N ARG A 25 -6.13 8.91 -6.59
CA ARG A 25 -7.41 8.22 -6.51
C ARG A 25 -8.14 8.44 -5.17
N ILE A 26 -7.41 8.61 -4.07
CA ILE A 26 -7.99 9.03 -2.78
C ILE A 26 -8.68 10.40 -2.92
N ILE A 27 -8.06 11.35 -3.65
CA ILE A 27 -8.58 12.72 -3.78
C ILE A 27 -9.71 12.79 -4.82
N ARG A 28 -9.49 12.23 -6.02
CA ARG A 28 -10.45 12.33 -7.14
C ARG A 28 -11.47 11.18 -7.19
N GLY A 29 -11.39 10.22 -6.29
CA GLY A 29 -12.29 9.06 -6.25
C GLY A 29 -13.76 9.50 -6.18
N PRO A 30 -14.63 9.02 -7.09
CA PRO A 30 -16.04 9.42 -7.16
C PRO A 30 -16.89 8.82 -6.04
N SER A 31 -16.49 7.66 -5.51
CA SER A 31 -17.17 6.96 -4.42
C SER A 31 -16.31 6.93 -3.17
N VAL A 32 -16.93 7.03 -1.99
CA VAL A 32 -16.24 6.83 -0.70
C VAL A 32 -15.52 5.47 -0.67
N LEU A 33 -16.15 4.43 -1.22
CA LEU A 33 -15.55 3.11 -1.34
C LEU A 33 -14.23 3.12 -2.13
N ASP A 34 -14.20 3.84 -3.26
CA ASP A 34 -13.00 3.96 -4.10
C ASP A 34 -11.86 4.65 -3.36
N ARG A 35 -12.18 5.67 -2.55
CA ARG A 35 -11.20 6.36 -1.72
C ARG A 35 -10.64 5.47 -0.62
N VAL A 36 -11.48 4.66 0.03
CA VAL A 36 -11.02 3.74 1.07
C VAL A 36 -10.14 2.63 0.49
N ILE A 37 -10.53 2.06 -0.65
CA ILE A 37 -9.71 1.06 -1.36
C ILE A 37 -8.38 1.68 -1.79
N ALA A 38 -8.38 2.91 -2.30
CA ALA A 38 -7.15 3.59 -2.69
C ALA A 38 -6.22 3.86 -1.49
N SER A 39 -6.76 4.17 -0.31
CA SER A 39 -6.00 4.27 0.93
C SER A 39 -5.38 2.92 1.34
N ASP A 40 -6.11 1.81 1.18
CA ASP A 40 -5.59 0.48 1.48
C ASP A 40 -4.42 0.10 0.54
N VAL A 41 -4.58 0.40 -0.76
CA VAL A 41 -3.52 0.23 -1.77
C VAL A 41 -2.29 1.10 -1.45
N LEU A 42 -2.49 2.33 -0.95
CA LEU A 42 -1.39 3.19 -0.51
C LEU A 42 -0.60 2.55 0.64
N VAL A 43 -1.29 2.04 1.66
CA VAL A 43 -0.65 1.35 2.79
C VAL A 43 0.12 0.11 2.31
N ALA A 44 -0.48 -0.71 1.45
CA ALA A 44 0.19 -1.87 0.85
C ALA A 44 1.45 -1.48 0.06
N THR A 45 1.39 -0.39 -0.71
CA THR A 45 2.54 0.12 -1.47
C THR A 45 3.67 0.56 -0.54
N ILE A 46 3.36 1.21 0.59
CA ILE A 46 4.34 1.62 1.60
C ILE A 46 5.00 0.39 2.25
N ILE A 47 4.22 -0.64 2.57
CA ILE A 47 4.74 -1.91 3.10
C ILE A 47 5.76 -2.54 2.14
N CYS A 48 5.44 -2.59 0.84
CA CYS A 48 6.36 -3.12 -0.16
C CYS A 48 7.62 -2.26 -0.31
N ALA A 49 7.49 -0.94 -0.28
CA ALA A 49 8.63 -0.03 -0.36
C ALA A 49 9.58 -0.19 0.85
N LEU A 50 9.03 -0.28 2.06
CA LEU A 50 9.81 -0.55 3.28
C LEU A 50 10.49 -1.92 3.22
N GLY A 51 9.77 -2.96 2.78
CA GLY A 51 10.35 -4.29 2.61
C GLY A 51 11.49 -4.33 1.59
N ALA A 52 11.37 -3.59 0.49
CA ALA A 52 12.43 -3.46 -0.51
C ALA A 52 13.65 -2.70 0.04
N GLU A 53 13.42 -1.64 0.81
CA GLU A 53 14.48 -0.87 1.48
C GLU A 53 15.27 -1.73 2.47
N MET A 54 14.57 -2.50 3.30
CA MET A 54 15.17 -3.45 4.24
C MET A 54 15.98 -4.54 3.53
N ALA A 55 15.44 -5.10 2.44
CA ALA A 55 16.12 -6.11 1.64
C ALA A 55 17.39 -5.57 0.98
N PHE A 56 17.37 -4.30 0.54
CA PHE A 56 18.51 -3.63 -0.07
C PHE A 56 19.59 -3.30 0.96
N ASN A 57 19.20 -2.72 2.11
CA ASN A 57 20.13 -2.27 3.15
C ASN A 57 20.55 -3.39 4.12
N ARG A 58 19.96 -4.59 4.00
CA ARG A 58 20.25 -5.78 4.84
C ARG A 58 20.10 -5.52 6.34
N HIS A 59 19.09 -4.74 6.70
CA HIS A 59 18.70 -4.51 8.09
C HIS A 59 17.25 -4.93 8.32
N THR A 60 16.87 -5.04 9.59
CA THR A 60 15.52 -5.46 9.99
C THR A 60 14.85 -4.47 10.94
N ASP A 61 15.38 -3.25 11.05
CA ASP A 61 14.98 -2.28 12.07
C ASP A 61 13.53 -1.81 11.87
N ASN A 62 13.05 -1.85 10.62
CA ASN A 62 11.70 -1.46 10.23
C ASN A 62 10.68 -2.62 10.34
N LEU A 63 11.08 -3.83 10.79
CA LEU A 63 10.17 -4.97 10.94
C LEU A 63 8.94 -4.66 11.81
N PRO A 64 9.07 -4.01 12.99
CA PRO A 64 7.90 -3.72 13.83
C PRO A 64 6.91 -2.79 13.12
N VAL A 65 7.41 -1.77 12.40
CA VAL A 65 6.59 -0.85 11.62
C VAL A 65 5.86 -1.59 10.51
N LEU A 66 6.58 -2.44 9.78
CA LEU A 66 6.03 -3.25 8.69
C LEU A 66 4.91 -4.18 9.19
N LEU A 67 5.09 -4.79 10.37
CA LEU A 67 4.10 -5.66 10.98
C LEU A 67 2.83 -4.91 11.38
N VAL A 68 2.96 -3.72 11.99
CA VAL A 68 1.82 -2.87 12.35
C VAL A 68 1.06 -2.40 11.10
N LEU A 69 1.78 -1.98 10.05
CA LEU A 69 1.17 -1.58 8.78
C LEU A 69 0.44 -2.74 8.10
N ALA A 70 1.02 -3.94 8.12
CA ALA A 70 0.38 -5.14 7.56
C ALA A 70 -0.93 -5.48 8.27
N LEU A 71 -0.96 -5.38 9.61
CA LEU A 71 -2.20 -5.53 10.37
C LEU A 71 -3.22 -4.45 9.99
N PHE A 72 -2.77 -3.19 9.84
CA PHE A 72 -3.65 -2.08 9.48
C PHE A 72 -4.27 -2.24 8.08
N ALA A 73 -3.50 -2.69 7.09
CA ALA A 73 -4.02 -2.99 5.74
C ALA A 73 -5.12 -4.07 5.78
N VAL A 74 -4.90 -5.16 6.51
CA VAL A 74 -5.92 -6.22 6.66
C VAL A 74 -7.20 -5.68 7.31
N LEU A 75 -7.06 -4.84 8.34
CA LEU A 75 -8.19 -4.21 9.02
C LEU A 75 -8.93 -3.19 8.13
N GLY A 76 -8.22 -2.47 7.27
CA GLY A 76 -8.79 -1.55 6.28
C GLY A 76 -9.72 -2.27 5.33
N SER A 77 -9.24 -3.35 4.70
CA SER A 77 -10.04 -4.21 3.83
C SER A 77 -11.25 -4.84 4.52
N LEU A 78 -11.09 -5.33 5.77
CA LEU A 78 -12.20 -5.93 6.53
C LEU A 78 -13.29 -4.93 6.92
N SER A 79 -12.89 -3.71 7.30
CA SER A 79 -13.82 -2.63 7.64
C SER A 79 -14.73 -2.32 6.46
N VAL A 80 -14.16 -2.19 5.26
CA VAL A 80 -14.91 -1.95 4.02
C VAL A 80 -15.92 -3.06 3.74
N ALA A 81 -15.51 -4.32 3.87
CA ALA A 81 -16.37 -5.47 3.60
C ALA A 81 -17.62 -5.50 4.49
N ARG A 82 -17.52 -5.01 5.74
CA ARG A 82 -18.66 -4.93 6.67
C ARG A 82 -19.68 -3.85 6.32
N PHE A 83 -19.23 -2.76 5.71
CA PHE A 83 -20.10 -1.64 5.32
C PHE A 83 -20.66 -1.78 3.90
N LEU A 84 -20.26 -2.81 3.15
CA LEU A 84 -20.88 -3.10 1.87
C LEU A 84 -22.27 -3.69 2.15
N PRO A 85 -23.37 -2.99 1.82
CA PRO A 85 -24.70 -3.50 2.10
C PRO A 85 -24.86 -4.82 1.38
N GLY A 86 -25.10 -5.89 2.16
CA GLY A 86 -25.48 -7.18 1.60
C GLY A 86 -26.67 -6.92 0.70
N ARG A 87 -26.48 -7.05 -0.62
CA ARG A 87 -27.57 -7.01 -1.59
C ARG A 87 -28.64 -7.96 -1.08
N ASN A 88 -29.73 -7.38 -0.58
CA ASN A 88 -30.91 -8.09 -0.14
C ASN A 88 -31.37 -8.92 -1.34
N ARG A 89 -31.06 -10.21 -1.30
CA ARG A 89 -31.55 -11.19 -2.27
C ARG A 89 -33.05 -11.28 -2.02
N ALA A 90 -33.80 -10.49 -2.78
CA ALA A 90 -35.20 -10.77 -3.07
C ALA A 90 -35.27 -11.94 -4.05
#